data_AF-A0AAE9DQI5-F1
#
_entry.id   AF-A0AAE9DQI5-F1
#
_cell.length_a   1.000
_cell.length_b   1.000
_cell.length_c   1.000
_cell.angle_alpha   90.00
_cell.angle_beta   90.00
_cell.angle_gamma   90.00
#
_symmetry.space_group_name_H-M   'P 1'
#
loop_
_entity.id
_entity.type
_entity.pdbx_description
1 polymer ?
#
loop_
_entity_poly.entity_id
_entity_poly.type
_entity_poly.pdbx_seq_one_letter_code
_entity_poly.pdbx_strand_id
1 'polypeptide(L)'
;MSKLSEDRLNLCAKFDDDTYYTNFQSYYNIVAQVHSVVLTARNIYVLRVWRGSSFGPEHLKEKREAGMFHINEEMFGSYIVPPDNQILKVIERFGKSYLIEIVVYDNHIETVKTLKSLDFVAIKNVHAFTRGDYLTMTLHGGNGSFDRGIWVVPETSENSNFQKMREACNVLLMSVQNDTDDVQEFGTLGSDETGCDVPVISRNPEERQIAKACNKIVIGDQISVDYFVKSSKCNYHFLTHAHADHCRGISAKFPNKVYCSKETAKILHLVVGEPLPEDLIHPLELNIPYKFEHLQVTAIDANHCPGAVMFVFQGPLIDEIAGGPVLCTGDFRAEASYMRQFENEKLSWVKDIDYSRIYLDNTYFSVDVAFTSREISEQLLQNEIMDHPDTDIVLPLHRLGRERIIENLSSKIFEPVFVYPEKLAIGKALGFFYEYGIPNQKRKIQVVKRNGWKMPDATEKPIIVVEVTQVEHLYGATSESNSNIKIPYSDHSSREEILKFLKYFKFKEIYPTSKSYSKAEFKTMMQAGKTFTEENLEKQLELHTFLEKCPEKSPIAEPRIPGRVYRSDFAESQCPFPRGVVWQDEHEECMTGDLDEWEEGPPQTIHEAIARSRKLIRPRTTTT
;
A
#
# COMPACT_ATOMS: atom_id res chain seq x y z
N MET A 1 -37.15 -17.16 -8.93
CA MET A 1 -35.99 -16.92 -8.05
C MET A 1 -35.55 -18.23 -7.43
N SER A 2 -34.25 -18.40 -7.12
CA SER A 2 -33.82 -19.47 -6.22
C SER A 2 -34.33 -19.17 -4.79
N LYS A 3 -34.55 -20.20 -3.97
CA LYS A 3 -34.94 -20.02 -2.55
C LYS A 3 -33.96 -19.10 -1.80
N LEU A 4 -32.66 -19.23 -2.11
CA LEU A 4 -31.59 -18.40 -1.56
C LEU A 4 -31.70 -16.91 -1.94
N SER A 5 -32.10 -16.59 -3.18
CA SER A 5 -32.30 -15.20 -3.60
C SER A 5 -33.51 -14.54 -2.91
N GLU A 6 -34.54 -15.32 -2.61
CA GLU A 6 -35.73 -14.84 -1.91
C GLU A 6 -35.46 -14.57 -0.42
N ASP A 7 -34.69 -15.45 0.24
CA ASP A 7 -34.26 -15.25 1.63
C ASP A 7 -33.38 -13.99 1.78
N ARG A 8 -32.47 -13.75 0.84
CA ARG A 8 -31.64 -12.53 0.80
C ARG A 8 -32.50 -11.27 0.65
N LEU A 9 -33.47 -11.30 -0.27
CA LEU A 9 -34.40 -10.19 -0.45
C LEU A 9 -35.25 -9.93 0.80
N ASN A 10 -35.79 -10.99 1.42
CA ASN A 10 -36.60 -10.89 2.63
C ASN A 10 -35.85 -10.22 3.79
N LEU A 11 -34.53 -10.41 3.87
CA LEU A 11 -33.69 -9.75 4.87
C LEU A 11 -33.43 -8.28 4.50
N CYS A 12 -33.05 -8.00 3.25
CA CYS A 12 -32.75 -6.64 2.78
C CYS A 12 -33.99 -5.73 2.76
N ALA A 13 -35.17 -6.29 2.51
CA ALA A 13 -36.44 -5.58 2.49
C ALA A 13 -36.97 -5.21 3.88
N LYS A 14 -36.25 -5.55 4.96
CA LYS A 14 -36.56 -5.08 6.33
C LYS A 14 -35.86 -3.77 6.68
N PHE A 15 -35.09 -3.19 5.75
CA PHE A 15 -34.42 -1.90 5.96
C PHE A 15 -35.43 -0.80 6.27
N ASP A 16 -35.19 -0.09 7.36
CA ASP A 16 -36.03 0.98 7.90
C ASP A 16 -35.34 2.34 7.68
N ASP A 17 -35.95 3.17 6.84
CA ASP A 17 -35.43 4.48 6.43
C ASP A 17 -35.43 5.50 7.59
N ASP A 18 -36.27 5.29 8.61
CA ASP A 18 -36.51 6.21 9.75
C ASP A 18 -35.68 5.88 11.01
N THR A 19 -35.00 4.75 11.05
CA THR A 19 -34.22 4.34 12.25
C THR A 19 -32.79 3.90 11.91
N TYR A 20 -32.41 3.90 10.64
CA TYR A 20 -31.07 3.50 10.21
C TYR A 20 -29.95 4.41 10.77
N TYR A 21 -30.18 5.72 10.82
CA TYR A 21 -29.18 6.71 11.23
C TYR A 21 -28.85 6.73 12.73
N THR A 22 -29.59 5.99 13.56
CA THR A 22 -29.34 5.90 15.01
C THR A 22 -28.42 4.73 15.39
N ASN A 23 -28.09 3.85 14.44
CA ASN A 23 -27.40 2.58 14.70
C ASN A 23 -25.97 2.49 14.13
N PHE A 24 -25.35 3.62 13.76
CA PHE A 24 -24.02 3.64 13.15
C PHE A 24 -22.96 2.95 14.04
N GLN A 25 -22.08 2.16 13.42
CA GLN A 25 -21.26 1.04 13.98
C GLN A 25 -21.82 -0.38 13.75
N SER A 26 -22.74 -0.55 12.81
CA SER A 26 -23.36 -1.86 12.51
C SER A 26 -23.21 -2.29 11.03
N TYR A 27 -23.59 -3.55 10.77
CA TYR A 27 -23.79 -4.08 9.42
C TYR A 27 -25.27 -4.05 9.06
N TYR A 28 -25.58 -3.76 7.80
CA TYR A 28 -26.97 -3.59 7.37
C TYR A 28 -27.26 -4.26 6.04
N ASN A 29 -28.53 -4.61 5.86
CA ASN A 29 -29.05 -5.21 4.65
C ASN A 29 -30.05 -4.25 4.07
N ILE A 30 -29.84 -3.83 2.83
CA ILE A 30 -30.63 -2.80 2.17
C ILE A 30 -31.11 -3.30 0.81
N VAL A 31 -32.36 -3.00 0.49
CA VAL A 31 -32.87 -3.13 -0.88
C VAL A 31 -32.99 -1.72 -1.46
N ALA A 32 -32.48 -1.47 -2.65
CA ALA A 32 -32.49 -0.13 -3.24
C ALA A 32 -32.52 -0.20 -4.76
N GLN A 33 -32.82 0.91 -5.42
CA GLN A 33 -32.70 1.04 -6.86
C GLN A 33 -31.34 1.67 -7.20
N VAL A 34 -30.68 1.16 -8.24
CA VAL A 34 -29.41 1.69 -8.73
C VAL A 34 -29.64 3.05 -9.35
N HIS A 35 -28.92 4.05 -8.83
CA HIS A 35 -28.77 5.36 -9.45
C HIS A 35 -27.62 5.28 -10.46
N SER A 36 -26.40 5.05 -10.01
CA SER A 36 -25.23 4.96 -10.90
C SER A 36 -24.08 4.21 -10.25
N VAL A 37 -23.08 3.87 -11.06
CA VAL A 37 -21.79 3.37 -10.57
C VAL A 37 -20.73 4.33 -11.07
N VAL A 38 -20.04 4.97 -10.13
CA VAL A 38 -18.99 5.94 -10.41
C VAL A 38 -17.65 5.29 -10.15
N LEU A 39 -16.73 5.40 -11.11
CA LEU A 39 -15.31 5.26 -10.85
C LEU A 39 -14.79 6.66 -10.56
N THR A 40 -14.37 6.90 -9.32
CA THR A 40 -13.85 8.23 -8.94
C THR A 40 -12.55 8.54 -9.67
N ALA A 41 -12.15 9.81 -9.70
CA ALA A 41 -10.84 10.25 -10.18
C ALA A 41 -9.67 9.58 -9.43
N ARG A 42 -9.95 8.91 -8.30
CA ARG A 42 -9.01 8.16 -7.46
C ARG A 42 -9.12 6.64 -7.61
N ASN A 43 -9.77 6.15 -8.68
CA ASN A 43 -9.98 4.73 -8.97
C ASN A 43 -10.77 3.95 -7.90
N ILE A 44 -11.67 4.62 -7.18
CA ILE A 44 -12.58 3.98 -6.22
C ILE A 44 -13.91 3.73 -6.91
N TYR A 45 -14.44 2.50 -6.79
CA TYR A 45 -15.79 2.19 -7.25
C TYR A 45 -16.81 2.58 -6.18
N VAL A 46 -17.76 3.43 -6.57
CA VAL A 46 -18.86 3.86 -5.69
C VAL A 46 -20.18 3.49 -6.35
N LEU A 47 -20.92 2.59 -5.69
CA LEU A 47 -22.29 2.28 -6.05
C LEU A 47 -23.21 3.31 -5.39
N ARG A 48 -23.91 4.08 -6.22
CA ARG A 48 -24.90 5.06 -5.79
C ARG A 48 -26.29 4.46 -5.97
N VAL A 49 -27.08 4.43 -4.90
CA VAL A 49 -28.42 3.83 -4.87
C VAL A 49 -29.41 4.76 -4.16
N TRP A 50 -30.70 4.57 -4.42
CA TRP A 50 -31.78 5.37 -3.83
C TRP A 50 -33.01 4.50 -3.53
N ARG A 51 -33.95 4.99 -2.73
CA ARG A 51 -35.11 4.21 -2.23
C ARG A 51 -36.47 4.89 -2.36
N GLY A 52 -36.54 6.04 -3.04
CA GLY A 52 -37.79 6.78 -3.22
C GLY A 52 -38.29 7.52 -1.96
N SER A 53 -37.50 7.55 -0.90
CA SER A 53 -37.76 8.26 0.36
C SER A 53 -36.48 8.95 0.84
N SER A 54 -36.63 10.03 1.63
CA SER A 54 -35.50 10.73 2.26
C SER A 54 -34.98 9.89 3.43
N PHE A 55 -33.65 9.80 3.58
CA PHE A 55 -33.01 9.03 4.64
C PHE A 55 -32.90 9.82 5.93
N GLY A 56 -33.43 9.28 7.04
CA GLY A 56 -33.34 9.86 8.39
C GLY A 56 -34.13 11.16 8.61
N PRO A 57 -34.14 11.71 9.84
CA PRO A 57 -35.06 12.76 10.24
C PRO A 57 -34.66 14.08 9.59
N GLU A 58 -35.66 14.90 9.28
CA GLU A 58 -35.49 16.13 8.51
C GLU A 58 -34.49 17.11 9.17
N HIS A 59 -34.51 17.23 10.50
CA HIS A 59 -33.64 18.17 11.23
C HIS A 59 -32.13 17.84 11.17
N LEU A 60 -31.76 16.65 10.68
CA LEU A 60 -30.36 16.24 10.48
C LEU A 60 -29.94 16.24 9.00
N LYS A 61 -30.83 16.65 8.08
CA LYS A 61 -30.63 16.60 6.62
C LYS A 61 -29.32 17.27 6.18
N GLU A 62 -29.12 18.53 6.55
CA GLU A 62 -27.93 19.32 6.14
C GLU A 62 -26.63 18.69 6.64
N LYS A 63 -26.59 18.26 7.91
CA LYS A 63 -25.42 17.61 8.50
C LYS A 63 -25.09 16.30 7.78
N ARG A 64 -26.10 15.53 7.38
CA ARG A 64 -25.90 14.30 6.60
C ARG A 64 -25.39 14.59 5.20
N GLU A 65 -25.97 15.57 4.52
CA GLU A 65 -25.53 15.93 3.17
C GLU A 65 -24.06 16.36 3.15
N ALA A 66 -23.60 17.06 4.18
CA ALA A 66 -22.20 17.45 4.34
C ALA A 66 -21.24 16.30 4.70
N GLY A 67 -21.72 15.25 5.38
CA GLY A 67 -20.89 14.18 5.94
C GLY A 67 -20.96 12.83 5.24
N MET A 68 -21.94 12.60 4.36
CA MET A 68 -22.21 11.29 3.73
C MET A 68 -21.91 11.22 2.23
N PHE A 69 -21.98 12.34 1.51
CA PHE A 69 -21.80 12.34 0.04
C PHE A 69 -20.42 12.84 -0.32
N HIS A 70 -19.64 11.97 -0.94
CA HIS A 70 -18.22 12.16 -1.20
C HIS A 70 -17.94 12.36 -2.69
N ILE A 71 -18.91 12.09 -3.57
CA ILE A 71 -18.78 12.33 -5.01
C ILE A 71 -19.22 13.76 -5.33
N ASN A 72 -18.23 14.62 -5.58
CA ASN A 72 -18.36 15.97 -6.10
C ASN A 72 -17.63 16.09 -7.45
N GLU A 73 -17.63 17.27 -8.08
CA GLU A 73 -16.97 17.50 -9.37
C GLU A 73 -15.49 17.11 -9.37
N GLU A 74 -14.77 17.31 -8.25
CA GLU A 74 -13.35 16.97 -8.11
C GLU A 74 -13.12 15.45 -8.00
N MET A 75 -14.02 14.75 -7.30
CA MET A 75 -13.92 13.32 -7.05
C MET A 75 -14.52 12.48 -8.19
N PHE A 76 -15.40 13.05 -9.00
CA PHE A 76 -15.99 12.36 -10.13
C PHE A 76 -14.94 12.05 -11.19
N GLY A 77 -14.75 10.76 -11.51
CA GLY A 77 -13.84 10.34 -12.58
C GLY A 77 -14.63 10.00 -13.85
N SER A 78 -15.44 8.95 -13.79
CA SER A 78 -16.30 8.53 -14.88
C SER A 78 -17.49 7.71 -14.38
N TYR A 79 -18.51 7.64 -15.23
CA TYR A 79 -19.59 6.68 -15.08
C TYR A 79 -19.18 5.32 -15.63
N ILE A 80 -19.23 4.31 -14.77
CA ILE A 80 -19.24 2.90 -15.19
C ILE A 80 -20.67 2.50 -15.56
N VAL A 81 -21.64 2.95 -14.75
CA VAL A 81 -23.07 2.88 -15.04
C VAL A 81 -23.61 4.30 -14.91
N PRO A 82 -24.00 4.98 -16.00
CA PRO A 82 -24.53 6.33 -15.93
C PRO A 82 -25.93 6.32 -15.30
N PRO A 83 -26.33 7.41 -14.61
CA PRO A 83 -27.65 7.52 -14.03
C PRO A 83 -28.74 7.73 -15.08
N ASP A 84 -29.94 7.26 -14.75
CA ASP A 84 -31.12 7.59 -15.52
C ASP A 84 -31.51 9.05 -15.27
N ASN A 85 -31.85 9.77 -16.35
CA ASN A 85 -32.16 11.19 -16.29
C ASN A 85 -33.34 11.51 -15.34
N GLN A 86 -34.31 10.60 -15.22
CA GLN A 86 -35.43 10.80 -14.29
C GLN A 86 -34.96 10.71 -12.84
N ILE A 87 -34.02 9.81 -12.51
CA ILE A 87 -33.47 9.74 -11.15
C ILE A 87 -32.66 11.01 -10.86
N LEU A 88 -31.85 11.49 -11.80
CA LEU A 88 -31.11 12.75 -11.65
C LEU A 88 -32.04 13.92 -11.30
N LYS A 89 -33.12 14.09 -12.06
CA LYS A 89 -34.15 15.11 -11.83
C LYS A 89 -34.76 15.01 -10.43
N VAL A 90 -35.05 13.79 -9.97
CA VAL A 90 -35.57 13.56 -8.61
C VAL A 90 -34.54 14.00 -7.56
N ILE A 91 -33.27 13.60 -7.70
CA ILE A 91 -32.22 13.97 -6.73
C ILE A 91 -31.95 15.47 -6.73
N GLU A 92 -31.95 16.12 -7.90
CA GLU A 92 -31.81 17.57 -8.00
C GLU A 92 -32.98 18.31 -7.33
N ARG A 93 -34.21 17.84 -7.56
CA ARG A 93 -35.43 18.47 -7.04
C ARG A 93 -35.63 18.28 -5.54
N PHE A 94 -35.32 17.09 -5.01
CA PHE A 94 -35.64 16.72 -3.62
C PHE A 94 -34.42 16.70 -2.68
N GLY A 95 -33.21 16.70 -3.25
CA GLY A 95 -31.94 16.78 -2.54
C GLY A 95 -31.20 15.44 -2.42
N LYS A 96 -29.92 15.51 -2.03
CA LYS A 96 -29.04 14.34 -1.89
C LYS A 96 -29.48 13.42 -0.76
N SER A 97 -30.33 13.88 0.16
CA SER A 97 -30.91 13.04 1.22
C SER A 97 -31.70 11.81 0.71
N TYR A 98 -32.00 11.71 -0.58
CA TYR A 98 -32.60 10.53 -1.23
C TYR A 98 -31.58 9.55 -1.81
N LEU A 99 -30.29 9.88 -1.76
CA LEU A 99 -29.19 9.08 -2.31
C LEU A 99 -28.41 8.38 -1.18
N ILE A 100 -27.83 7.23 -1.48
CA ILE A 100 -26.86 6.51 -0.65
C ILE A 100 -25.65 6.20 -1.50
N GLU A 101 -24.46 6.47 -0.97
CA GLU A 101 -23.18 6.12 -1.60
C GLU A 101 -22.51 4.98 -0.84
N ILE A 102 -22.21 3.89 -1.54
CA ILE A 102 -21.55 2.71 -1.00
C ILE A 102 -20.23 2.53 -1.74
N VAL A 103 -19.12 2.60 -1.00
CA VAL A 103 -17.80 2.29 -1.55
C VAL A 103 -17.68 0.78 -1.74
N VAL A 104 -17.30 0.32 -2.92
CA VAL A 104 -17.29 -1.10 -3.31
C VAL A 104 -15.86 -1.58 -3.56
N TYR A 105 -15.48 -2.67 -2.89
CA TYR A 105 -14.16 -3.30 -2.99
C TYR A 105 -14.26 -4.75 -3.47
N ASP A 106 -13.09 -5.33 -3.77
CA ASP A 106 -12.89 -6.76 -4.05
C ASP A 106 -13.74 -7.30 -5.21
N ASN A 107 -14.20 -8.55 -5.11
CA ASN A 107 -15.02 -9.24 -6.11
C ASN A 107 -16.40 -8.59 -6.33
N HIS A 108 -16.85 -7.70 -5.45
CA HIS A 108 -18.09 -6.95 -5.64
C HIS A 108 -17.97 -5.88 -6.73
N ILE A 109 -16.74 -5.45 -7.08
CA ILE A 109 -16.48 -4.52 -8.19
C ILE A 109 -17.00 -5.10 -9.52
N GLU A 110 -16.70 -6.37 -9.79
CA GLU A 110 -17.19 -7.04 -11.00
C GLU A 110 -18.72 -7.19 -10.99
N THR A 111 -19.33 -7.30 -9.79
CA THR A 111 -20.78 -7.33 -9.67
C THR A 111 -21.41 -5.99 -10.04
N VAL A 112 -20.89 -4.87 -9.53
CA VAL A 112 -21.46 -3.54 -9.82
C VAL A 112 -21.28 -3.12 -11.27
N LYS A 113 -20.22 -3.58 -11.95
CA LYS A 113 -20.02 -3.36 -13.40
C LYS A 113 -21.10 -3.98 -14.27
N THR A 114 -21.81 -5.00 -13.77
CA THR A 114 -22.88 -5.68 -14.52
C THR A 114 -24.27 -5.05 -14.32
N LEU A 115 -24.39 -4.11 -13.38
CA LEU A 115 -25.66 -3.45 -13.07
C LEU A 115 -26.01 -2.40 -14.12
N LYS A 116 -27.28 -1.99 -14.13
CA LYS A 116 -27.80 -0.86 -14.89
C LYS A 116 -28.49 0.11 -13.95
N SER A 117 -28.53 1.39 -14.30
CA SER A 117 -29.44 2.32 -13.64
C SER A 117 -30.87 1.81 -13.76
N LEU A 118 -31.69 2.09 -12.75
CA LEU A 118 -33.04 1.55 -12.53
C LEU A 118 -33.12 0.08 -12.07
N ASP A 119 -32.02 -0.69 -12.09
CA ASP A 119 -32.03 -2.03 -11.51
C ASP A 119 -32.37 -1.96 -10.02
N PHE A 120 -33.22 -2.86 -9.54
CA PHE A 120 -33.40 -3.05 -8.10
C PHE A 120 -32.36 -4.04 -7.61
N VAL A 121 -31.68 -3.72 -6.51
CA VAL A 121 -30.63 -4.55 -5.91
C VAL A 121 -30.89 -4.79 -4.44
N ALA A 122 -30.66 -6.03 -4.01
CA ALA A 122 -30.55 -6.41 -2.61
C ALA A 122 -29.06 -6.45 -2.25
N ILE A 123 -28.66 -5.66 -1.27
CA ILE A 123 -27.28 -5.50 -0.82
C ILE A 123 -27.22 -5.94 0.64
N LYS A 124 -26.45 -7.00 0.90
CA LYS A 124 -26.39 -7.62 2.23
C LYS A 124 -25.06 -7.33 2.92
N ASN A 125 -25.14 -7.00 4.21
CA ASN A 125 -24.01 -6.71 5.10
C ASN A 125 -23.11 -5.55 4.64
N VAL A 126 -23.73 -4.41 4.30
CA VAL A 126 -23.03 -3.12 4.13
C VAL A 126 -22.51 -2.67 5.48
N HIS A 127 -21.22 -2.36 5.55
CA HIS A 127 -20.57 -1.86 6.75
C HIS A 127 -20.68 -0.33 6.79
N ALA A 128 -21.31 0.24 7.83
CA ALA A 128 -21.36 1.69 8.01
C ALA A 128 -20.67 2.11 9.32
N PHE A 129 -19.68 3.00 9.19
CA PHE A 129 -18.89 3.49 10.31
C PHE A 129 -18.63 4.99 10.18
N THR A 130 -18.34 5.62 11.31
CA THR A 130 -18.05 7.06 11.41
C THR A 130 -16.56 7.26 11.66
N ARG A 131 -15.92 8.18 10.91
CA ARG A 131 -14.52 8.56 11.08
C ARG A 131 -14.43 10.10 11.17
N GLY A 132 -14.43 10.64 12.39
CA GLY A 132 -14.54 12.09 12.60
C GLY A 132 -15.95 12.59 12.29
N ASP A 133 -16.07 13.63 11.47
CA ASP A 133 -17.37 14.14 11.00
C ASP A 133 -17.92 13.42 9.75
N TYR A 134 -17.14 12.50 9.16
CA TYR A 134 -17.49 11.76 7.96
C TYR A 134 -18.15 10.43 8.28
N LEU A 135 -19.21 10.10 7.55
CA LEU A 135 -19.88 8.82 7.60
C LEU A 135 -19.63 8.06 6.30
N THR A 136 -19.08 6.85 6.39
CA THR A 136 -18.75 6.04 5.23
C THR A 136 -19.51 4.72 5.25
N MET A 137 -20.08 4.35 4.10
CA MET A 137 -20.67 3.03 3.87
C MET A 137 -19.78 2.26 2.89
N THR A 138 -19.49 1.01 3.22
CA THR A 138 -18.57 0.18 2.46
C THR A 138 -19.10 -1.24 2.30
N LEU A 139 -18.96 -1.77 1.09
CA LEU A 139 -19.12 -3.18 0.79
C LEU A 139 -17.77 -3.75 0.32
N HIS A 140 -17.18 -4.58 1.17
CA HIS A 140 -15.93 -5.27 0.89
C HIS A 140 -16.08 -6.77 1.18
N GLY A 141 -15.22 -7.56 0.55
CA GLY A 141 -15.10 -8.99 0.79
C GLY A 141 -14.71 -9.27 2.25
N GLY A 142 -15.23 -10.36 2.80
CA GLY A 142 -14.90 -10.85 4.13
C GLY A 142 -14.80 -12.38 4.14
N ASN A 143 -14.36 -12.96 5.25
CA ASN A 143 -14.35 -14.42 5.46
C ASN A 143 -15.73 -14.98 5.05
N GLY A 144 -15.78 -15.99 4.17
CA GLY A 144 -16.96 -16.40 3.39
C GLY A 144 -18.23 -16.86 4.15
N SER A 145 -18.29 -16.64 5.47
CA SER A 145 -19.39 -16.99 6.37
C SER A 145 -20.55 -15.98 6.40
N PHE A 146 -20.36 -14.74 5.96
CA PHE A 146 -21.38 -13.68 6.11
C PHE A 146 -22.30 -13.48 4.91
N ASP A 147 -22.11 -14.24 3.80
CA ASP A 147 -22.94 -14.14 2.59
C ASP A 147 -23.18 -12.68 2.16
N ARG A 148 -22.07 -11.92 2.03
CA ARG A 148 -22.09 -10.50 1.63
C ARG A 148 -22.17 -10.40 0.11
N GLY A 149 -22.85 -9.39 -0.40
CA GLY A 149 -22.91 -9.17 -1.83
C GLY A 149 -24.08 -8.33 -2.30
N ILE A 150 -24.20 -8.26 -3.62
CA ILE A 150 -25.20 -7.49 -4.36
C ILE A 150 -25.89 -8.45 -5.31
N TRP A 151 -27.22 -8.45 -5.31
CA TRP A 151 -28.02 -9.26 -6.22
C TRP A 151 -29.12 -8.43 -6.84
N VAL A 152 -29.28 -8.52 -8.15
CA VAL A 152 -30.42 -7.92 -8.86
C VAL A 152 -31.70 -8.61 -8.39
N VAL A 153 -32.67 -7.80 -7.98
CA VAL A 153 -34.01 -8.22 -7.58
C VAL A 153 -34.87 -8.34 -8.83
N PRO A 154 -35.41 -9.53 -9.14
CA PRO A 154 -36.28 -9.70 -10.30
C PRO A 154 -37.56 -8.88 -10.20
N GLU A 155 -37.98 -8.31 -11.32
CA GLU A 155 -39.21 -7.51 -11.42
C GLU A 155 -40.47 -8.26 -10.98
N THR A 156 -40.46 -9.59 -11.11
CA THR A 156 -41.55 -10.50 -10.73
C THR A 156 -41.59 -10.81 -9.22
N SER A 157 -40.76 -10.17 -8.40
CA SER A 157 -40.73 -10.42 -6.95
C SER A 157 -42.04 -9.99 -6.27
N GLU A 158 -42.62 -10.82 -5.40
CA GLU A 158 -43.85 -10.50 -4.68
C GLU A 158 -43.62 -10.00 -3.24
N ASN A 159 -42.36 -9.77 -2.82
CA ASN A 159 -42.06 -9.30 -1.46
C ASN A 159 -42.72 -7.95 -1.16
N SER A 160 -43.61 -7.91 -0.17
CA SER A 160 -44.47 -6.76 0.11
C SER A 160 -43.73 -5.47 0.49
N ASN A 161 -42.61 -5.57 1.21
CA ASN A 161 -41.81 -4.40 1.59
C ASN A 161 -41.00 -3.86 0.40
N PHE A 162 -40.44 -4.76 -0.41
CA PHE A 162 -39.83 -4.39 -1.68
C PHE A 162 -40.84 -3.69 -2.61
N GLN A 163 -42.05 -4.23 -2.72
CA GLN A 163 -43.11 -3.64 -3.54
C GLN A 163 -43.49 -2.22 -3.08
N LYS A 164 -43.56 -1.97 -1.78
CA LYS A 164 -43.78 -0.62 -1.24
C LYS A 164 -42.66 0.35 -1.59
N MET A 165 -41.39 -0.06 -1.44
CA MET A 165 -40.23 0.76 -1.80
C MET A 165 -40.18 1.03 -3.31
N ARG A 166 -40.46 0.01 -4.13
CA ARG A 166 -40.56 0.15 -5.58
C ARG A 166 -41.63 1.16 -5.99
N GLU A 167 -42.80 1.07 -5.38
CA GLU A 167 -43.89 2.03 -5.64
C GLU A 167 -43.49 3.46 -5.26
N ALA A 168 -42.80 3.66 -4.13
CA ALA A 168 -42.28 4.97 -3.75
C ALA A 168 -41.30 5.55 -4.79
N CYS A 169 -40.39 4.73 -5.33
CA CYS A 169 -39.51 5.14 -6.42
C CYS A 169 -40.31 5.53 -7.67
N ASN A 170 -41.29 4.70 -8.07
CA ASN A 170 -42.12 4.94 -9.25
C ASN A 170 -42.90 6.26 -9.13
N VAL A 171 -43.51 6.55 -7.98
CA VAL A 171 -44.26 7.79 -7.74
C VAL A 171 -43.37 9.02 -7.97
N LEU A 172 -42.13 9.00 -7.49
CA LEU A 172 -41.20 10.12 -7.70
C LEU A 172 -40.72 10.21 -9.14
N LEU A 173 -40.44 9.10 -9.82
CA LEU A 173 -40.08 9.09 -11.24
C LEU A 173 -41.23 9.68 -12.10
N MET A 174 -42.48 9.30 -11.83
CA MET A 174 -43.65 9.87 -12.52
C MET A 174 -43.80 11.38 -12.27
N SER A 175 -43.36 11.89 -11.12
CA SER A 175 -43.45 13.32 -10.78
C SER A 175 -42.53 14.23 -11.61
N VAL A 176 -41.51 13.65 -12.27
CA VAL A 176 -40.56 14.33 -13.15
C VAL A 176 -40.65 13.87 -14.61
N GLN A 177 -41.59 12.98 -14.93
CA GLN A 177 -41.70 12.37 -16.28
C GLN A 177 -41.99 13.41 -17.38
N ASN A 178 -42.69 14.49 -17.04
CA ASN A 178 -43.01 15.58 -17.98
C ASN A 178 -41.99 16.73 -17.92
N ASP A 179 -40.94 16.61 -17.12
CA ASP A 179 -39.89 17.61 -17.02
C ASP A 179 -38.98 17.50 -18.25
N THR A 180 -38.90 18.56 -19.04
CA THR A 180 -38.16 18.59 -20.31
C THR A 180 -36.71 19.05 -20.15
N ASP A 181 -36.29 19.44 -18.94
CA ASP A 181 -34.95 19.96 -18.73
C ASP A 181 -33.92 18.83 -18.81
N ASP A 182 -32.81 19.07 -19.50
CA ASP A 182 -31.69 18.14 -19.51
C ASP A 182 -30.84 18.39 -18.27
N VAL A 183 -30.90 17.44 -17.33
CA VAL A 183 -30.17 17.52 -16.07
C VAL A 183 -28.88 16.74 -16.21
N GLN A 184 -27.77 17.43 -15.95
CA GLN A 184 -26.46 16.84 -15.98
C GLN A 184 -25.76 17.10 -14.65
N GLU A 185 -25.45 16.02 -13.93
CA GLU A 185 -24.76 16.12 -12.63
C GLU A 185 -23.30 16.60 -12.79
N PHE A 186 -22.63 16.23 -13.90
CA PHE A 186 -21.23 16.58 -14.22
C PHE A 186 -21.05 16.77 -15.75
N GLY A 187 -20.52 17.92 -16.23
CA GLY A 187 -20.58 18.43 -17.62
C GLY A 187 -19.77 17.72 -18.75
N THR A 188 -20.29 17.75 -20.00
CA THR A 188 -19.86 17.02 -21.25
C THR A 188 -19.38 17.91 -22.42
N LEU A 189 -18.78 17.32 -23.48
CA LEU A 189 -19.00 17.76 -24.88
C LEU A 189 -18.80 16.64 -25.93
N GLY A 190 -19.81 16.43 -26.78
CA GLY A 190 -19.64 15.94 -28.15
C GLY A 190 -20.26 14.59 -28.50
N SER A 191 -21.57 14.57 -28.73
CA SER A 191 -22.26 13.56 -29.55
C SER A 191 -21.78 13.62 -31.00
N ASP A 192 -21.35 12.49 -31.56
CA ASP A 192 -21.70 12.11 -32.93
C ASP A 192 -21.81 10.58 -32.98
N GLU A 193 -22.96 10.13 -33.46
CA GLU A 193 -23.31 8.72 -33.61
C GLU A 193 -22.51 8.05 -34.74
N THR A 194 -22.31 6.75 -34.56
CA THR A 194 -21.98 5.68 -35.54
C THR A 194 -20.54 5.16 -35.55
N GLY A 195 -20.43 3.86 -35.23
CA GLY A 195 -19.25 3.04 -35.45
C GLY A 195 -18.61 2.57 -34.15
N CYS A 196 -18.60 1.25 -33.95
CA CYS A 196 -17.77 0.61 -32.93
C CYS A 196 -16.31 0.99 -33.14
N ASP A 197 -15.77 1.87 -32.31
CA ASP A 197 -14.36 1.91 -31.95
C ASP A 197 -14.24 2.62 -30.60
N VAL A 198 -13.71 1.92 -29.61
CA VAL A 198 -13.41 2.47 -28.28
C VAL A 198 -12.45 3.64 -28.48
N PRO A 199 -12.78 4.89 -28.12
CA PRO A 199 -11.79 5.95 -28.10
C PRO A 199 -10.81 5.61 -26.98
N VAL A 200 -9.58 5.29 -27.35
CA VAL A 200 -8.46 5.32 -26.40
C VAL A 200 -8.29 6.79 -26.01
N ILE A 201 -9.05 7.24 -25.00
CA ILE A 201 -8.84 8.55 -24.41
C ILE A 201 -7.41 8.54 -23.86
N SER A 202 -6.57 9.41 -24.42
CA SER A 202 -5.21 9.60 -23.99
C SER A 202 -5.20 9.99 -22.52
N ARG A 203 -4.74 9.07 -21.65
CA ARG A 203 -4.34 9.38 -20.26
C ARG A 203 -3.57 10.69 -20.24
N ASN A 204 -3.88 11.55 -19.27
CA ASN A 204 -3.20 12.83 -19.04
C ASN A 204 -1.67 12.62 -19.20
N PRO A 205 -0.98 13.36 -20.11
CA PRO A 205 0.45 13.18 -20.32
C PRO A 205 1.28 13.27 -19.04
N GLU A 206 0.81 14.04 -18.05
CA GLU A 206 1.49 14.19 -16.75
C GLU A 206 1.48 12.91 -15.88
N GLU A 207 0.50 12.01 -16.04
CA GLU A 207 0.44 10.74 -15.31
C GLU A 207 1.35 9.66 -15.91
N ARG A 208 1.78 9.84 -17.17
CA ARG A 208 2.73 8.93 -17.82
C ARG A 208 4.17 9.23 -17.43
N GLN A 209 4.47 10.41 -16.90
CA GLN A 209 5.83 10.81 -16.58
C GLN A 209 6.22 10.37 -15.16
N ILE A 210 7.18 9.45 -15.05
CA ILE A 210 7.63 8.84 -13.80
C ILE A 210 9.11 9.18 -13.55
N ALA A 211 9.43 9.54 -12.31
CA ALA A 211 10.80 9.66 -11.83
C ALA A 211 11.22 8.43 -11.02
N LYS A 212 12.50 8.06 -11.11
CA LYS A 212 13.11 6.99 -10.28
C LYS A 212 13.26 7.49 -8.84
N ALA A 213 13.12 6.58 -7.88
CA ALA A 213 13.35 6.87 -6.46
C ALA A 213 14.80 7.28 -6.17
N CYS A 214 14.99 8.21 -5.23
CA CYS A 214 16.30 8.62 -4.70
C CYS A 214 16.79 7.62 -3.63
N ASN A 215 16.98 6.37 -4.03
CA ASN A 215 17.37 5.28 -3.12
C ASN A 215 18.88 5.24 -2.78
N LYS A 216 19.65 6.19 -3.29
CA LYS A 216 21.08 6.39 -2.99
C LYS A 216 21.25 7.78 -2.42
N ILE A 217 21.05 7.91 -1.11
CA ILE A 217 21.07 9.20 -0.45
C ILE A 217 22.54 9.60 -0.22
N VAL A 218 22.98 10.60 -0.98
CA VAL A 218 24.25 11.30 -0.77
C VAL A 218 23.95 12.79 -0.68
N ILE A 219 24.30 13.40 0.45
CA ILE A 219 24.10 14.82 0.70
C ILE A 219 25.45 15.51 0.47
N GLY A 220 25.53 16.32 -0.59
CA GLY A 220 26.79 16.87 -1.07
C GLY A 220 27.74 15.77 -1.51
N ASP A 221 28.97 15.81 -1.00
CA ASP A 221 29.95 14.73 -1.11
C ASP A 221 30.42 14.21 0.27
N GLN A 222 29.72 14.61 1.35
CA GLN A 222 30.18 14.42 2.72
C GLN A 222 29.42 13.34 3.49
N ILE A 223 28.13 13.14 3.19
CA ILE A 223 27.24 12.31 3.98
C ILE A 223 26.52 11.31 3.08
N SER A 224 26.51 10.04 3.47
CA SER A 224 25.65 9.03 2.85
C SER A 224 24.70 8.43 3.88
N VAL A 225 23.45 8.20 3.48
CA VAL A 225 22.43 7.53 4.31
C VAL A 225 21.97 6.25 3.59
N ASP A 226 22.02 5.11 4.28
CA ASP A 226 21.66 3.77 3.76
C ASP A 226 22.41 3.37 2.48
N TYR A 227 23.55 4.01 2.21
CA TYR A 227 24.35 3.79 1.02
C TYR A 227 25.82 3.60 1.37
N PHE A 228 26.27 2.34 1.35
CA PHE A 228 27.60 1.93 1.83
C PHE A 228 28.44 1.39 0.68
N VAL A 229 29.33 2.23 0.15
CA VAL A 229 30.26 1.85 -0.92
C VAL A 229 31.69 2.11 -0.45
N LYS A 230 32.60 1.15 -0.65
CA LYS A 230 33.99 1.24 -0.18
C LYS A 230 34.78 2.39 -0.82
N SER A 231 34.44 2.76 -2.04
CA SER A 231 35.04 3.89 -2.77
C SER A 231 34.34 5.23 -2.50
N SER A 232 33.37 5.27 -1.57
CA SER A 232 32.68 6.52 -1.23
C SER A 232 33.68 7.55 -0.70
N LYS A 233 33.51 8.79 -1.15
CA LYS A 233 34.27 9.95 -0.66
C LYS A 233 33.64 10.60 0.58
N CYS A 234 32.46 10.13 0.99
CA CYS A 234 31.76 10.67 2.15
C CYS A 234 32.53 10.40 3.43
N ASN A 235 32.59 11.40 4.30
CA ASN A 235 33.23 11.33 5.61
C ASN A 235 32.30 10.72 6.67
N TYR A 236 30.99 10.78 6.45
CA TYR A 236 29.99 10.29 7.40
C TYR A 236 29.00 9.34 6.73
N HIS A 237 28.76 8.17 7.35
CA HIS A 237 27.81 7.18 6.87
C HIS A 237 26.78 6.87 7.95
N PHE A 238 25.50 6.98 7.61
CA PHE A 238 24.40 6.76 8.55
C PHE A 238 23.53 5.59 8.07
N LEU A 239 23.13 4.73 9.00
CA LEU A 239 22.22 3.62 8.77
C LEU A 239 20.91 3.89 9.54
N THR A 240 19.80 4.01 8.82
CA THR A 240 18.49 4.29 9.42
C THR A 240 17.96 3.08 10.18
N HIS A 241 18.11 1.87 9.64
CA HIS A 241 17.67 0.63 10.26
C HIS A 241 18.30 -0.62 9.64
N ALA A 242 18.17 -1.76 10.34
CA ALA A 242 18.86 -3.01 9.97
C ALA A 242 18.05 -3.93 9.02
N HIS A 243 17.30 -3.39 8.06
CA HIS A 243 16.79 -4.22 6.96
C HIS A 243 17.89 -4.52 5.93
N ALA A 244 17.71 -5.64 5.22
CA ALA A 244 18.79 -6.25 4.42
C ALA A 244 19.19 -5.40 3.20
N ASP A 245 18.22 -4.71 2.61
CA ASP A 245 18.38 -3.80 1.48
C ASP A 245 19.11 -2.51 1.85
N HIS A 246 18.92 -2.00 3.07
CA HIS A 246 19.61 -0.82 3.59
C HIS A 246 21.02 -1.11 4.11
N CYS A 247 21.31 -2.35 4.52
CA CYS A 247 22.65 -2.75 5.01
C CYS A 247 23.64 -3.13 3.89
N ARG A 248 23.25 -3.03 2.61
CA ARG A 248 24.07 -3.51 1.50
C ARG A 248 25.42 -2.77 1.45
N GLY A 249 26.50 -3.54 1.50
CA GLY A 249 27.88 -3.02 1.46
C GLY A 249 28.55 -2.88 2.83
N ILE A 250 27.77 -2.92 3.93
CA ILE A 250 28.33 -3.04 5.28
C ILE A 250 28.93 -4.43 5.44
N SER A 251 30.18 -4.48 5.86
CA SER A 251 30.92 -5.70 6.17
C SER A 251 32.06 -5.38 7.13
N ALA A 252 32.72 -6.40 7.67
CA ALA A 252 33.93 -6.22 8.47
C ALA A 252 35.07 -5.49 7.72
N LYS A 253 34.98 -5.40 6.38
CA LYS A 253 35.93 -4.71 5.50
C LYS A 253 35.44 -3.34 5.03
N PHE A 254 34.33 -2.83 5.54
CA PHE A 254 33.88 -1.47 5.24
C PHE A 254 34.84 -0.49 5.92
N PRO A 255 35.45 0.47 5.19
CA PRO A 255 36.59 1.23 5.70
C PRO A 255 36.20 2.38 6.64
N ASN A 256 34.92 2.76 6.67
CA ASN A 256 34.46 3.98 7.34
C ASN A 256 33.47 3.67 8.46
N LYS A 257 33.34 4.60 9.40
CA LYS A 257 32.39 4.53 10.52
C LYS A 257 30.94 4.56 10.02
N VAL A 258 30.10 3.75 10.65
CA VAL A 258 28.65 3.71 10.42
C VAL A 258 27.93 4.14 11.69
N TYR A 259 27.19 5.24 11.59
CA TYR A 259 26.39 5.80 12.68
C TYR A 259 24.93 5.32 12.59
N CYS A 260 24.38 4.81 13.68
CA CYS A 260 23.02 4.25 13.70
C CYS A 260 22.42 4.33 15.10
N SER A 261 21.17 3.90 15.29
CA SER A 261 20.61 3.78 16.65
C SER A 261 21.30 2.70 17.47
N LYS A 262 21.18 2.78 18.81
CA LYS A 262 21.65 1.73 19.73
C LYS A 262 21.08 0.34 19.40
N GLU A 263 19.80 0.28 19.10
CA GLU A 263 19.10 -0.96 18.78
C GLU A 263 19.65 -1.57 17.49
N THR A 264 19.83 -0.76 16.44
CA THR A 264 20.45 -1.19 15.18
C THR A 264 21.87 -1.69 15.40
N ALA A 265 22.69 -0.97 16.19
CA ALA A 265 24.06 -1.39 16.50
C ALA A 265 24.13 -2.77 17.18
N LYS A 266 23.20 -3.07 18.11
CA LYS A 266 23.14 -4.37 18.80
C LYS A 266 22.93 -5.55 17.86
N ILE A 267 22.11 -5.39 16.82
CA ILE A 267 21.67 -6.49 15.96
C ILE A 267 22.38 -6.54 14.60
N LEU A 268 23.15 -5.52 14.23
CA LEU A 268 23.67 -5.40 12.87
C LEU A 268 24.54 -6.59 12.45
N HIS A 269 25.36 -7.13 13.35
CA HIS A 269 26.17 -8.33 13.09
C HIS A 269 25.30 -9.58 12.78
N LEU A 270 24.14 -9.72 13.42
CA LEU A 270 23.17 -10.80 13.15
C LEU A 270 22.50 -10.62 11.78
N VAL A 271 22.28 -9.37 11.38
CA VAL A 271 21.63 -8.99 10.12
C VAL A 271 22.58 -9.13 8.93
N VAL A 272 23.84 -8.71 9.07
CA VAL A 272 24.88 -8.88 8.04
C VAL A 272 25.37 -10.33 7.99
N GLY A 273 25.30 -11.06 9.10
CA GLY A 273 25.68 -12.47 9.19
C GLY A 273 27.18 -12.69 9.45
N GLU A 274 27.89 -11.65 9.90
CA GLU A 274 29.29 -11.73 10.30
C GLU A 274 29.59 -10.80 11.49
N PRO A 275 30.62 -11.09 12.31
CA PRO A 275 31.11 -10.16 13.31
C PRO A 275 31.61 -8.86 12.66
N LEU A 276 31.29 -7.72 13.29
CA LEU A 276 31.75 -6.40 12.85
C LEU A 276 32.77 -5.84 13.85
N PRO A 277 33.84 -5.15 13.41
CA PRO A 277 34.78 -4.49 14.30
C PRO A 277 34.08 -3.49 15.24
N GLU A 278 34.56 -3.39 16.48
CA GLU A 278 33.94 -2.54 17.52
C GLU A 278 33.94 -1.06 17.12
N ASP A 279 35.02 -0.58 16.49
CA ASP A 279 35.15 0.81 16.01
C ASP A 279 34.40 1.09 14.70
N LEU A 280 33.76 0.09 14.09
CA LEU A 280 33.03 0.28 12.85
C LEU A 280 31.66 0.91 13.10
N ILE A 281 30.96 0.49 14.16
CA ILE A 281 29.56 0.82 14.41
C ILE A 281 29.45 1.77 15.59
N HIS A 282 28.90 2.96 15.35
CA HIS A 282 28.78 4.02 16.34
C HIS A 282 27.32 4.29 16.69
N PRO A 283 26.84 3.80 17.86
CA PRO A 283 25.46 4.00 18.27
C PRO A 283 25.20 5.45 18.69
N LEU A 284 24.06 5.98 18.26
CA LEU A 284 23.49 7.27 18.61
C LEU A 284 22.27 7.07 19.51
N GLU A 285 22.17 7.89 20.54
CA GLU A 285 21.01 8.00 21.41
C GLU A 285 19.88 8.76 20.70
N LEU A 286 18.65 8.32 20.90
CA LEU A 286 17.48 9.00 20.34
C LEU A 286 17.30 10.37 20.98
N ASN A 287 16.94 11.36 20.15
CA ASN A 287 16.58 12.71 20.53
C ASN A 287 17.73 13.51 21.20
N ILE A 288 18.97 13.03 21.10
CA ILE A 288 20.16 13.72 21.58
C ILE A 288 20.93 14.27 20.37
N PRO A 289 21.24 15.57 20.30
CA PRO A 289 22.07 16.13 19.23
C PRO A 289 23.53 15.71 19.38
N TYR A 290 24.07 15.04 18.38
CA TYR A 290 25.48 14.69 18.26
C TYR A 290 26.21 15.73 17.42
N LYS A 291 27.19 16.41 18.02
CA LYS A 291 27.99 17.44 17.36
C LYS A 291 29.33 16.86 16.91
N PHE A 292 29.55 16.92 15.61
CA PHE A 292 30.84 16.84 14.95
C PHE A 292 31.35 18.27 14.71
N GLU A 293 32.52 18.45 14.11
CA GLU A 293 33.15 19.78 13.98
C GLU A 293 32.24 20.82 13.29
N HIS A 294 31.62 20.45 12.17
CA HIS A 294 30.72 21.33 11.39
C HIS A 294 29.35 20.71 11.08
N LEU A 295 29.05 19.55 11.69
CA LEU A 295 27.84 18.77 11.48
C LEU A 295 27.19 18.48 12.82
N GLN A 296 25.88 18.66 12.92
CA GLN A 296 25.05 18.17 14.01
C GLN A 296 24.05 17.17 13.46
N VAL A 297 23.91 16.02 14.12
CA VAL A 297 22.94 14.98 13.76
C VAL A 297 22.12 14.57 14.98
N THR A 298 20.81 14.47 14.80
CA THR A 298 19.90 13.92 15.81
C THR A 298 19.12 12.76 15.22
N ALA A 299 19.15 11.60 15.89
CA ALA A 299 18.34 10.44 15.53
C ALA A 299 16.98 10.51 16.23
N ILE A 300 15.88 10.39 15.48
CA ILE A 300 14.50 10.40 15.97
C ILE A 300 13.87 9.05 15.64
N ASP A 301 13.05 8.47 16.52
CA ASP A 301 12.34 7.22 16.23
C ASP A 301 11.52 7.33 14.94
N ALA A 302 11.65 6.37 14.01
CA ALA A 302 10.91 6.34 12.74
C ALA A 302 9.61 5.52 12.81
N ASN A 303 9.38 4.81 13.92
CA ASN A 303 8.18 4.03 14.16
C ASN A 303 7.89 2.95 13.08
N HIS A 304 8.94 2.44 12.46
CA HIS A 304 8.91 1.40 11.44
C HIS A 304 9.21 0.00 12.03
N CYS A 305 10.47 -0.27 12.39
CA CYS A 305 10.88 -1.48 13.12
C CYS A 305 11.73 -1.10 14.34
N PRO A 306 11.99 -2.01 15.29
CA PRO A 306 12.88 -1.71 16.41
C PRO A 306 14.24 -1.18 15.94
N GLY A 307 14.62 -0.01 16.43
CA GLY A 307 15.85 0.68 16.06
C GLY A 307 15.81 1.52 14.79
N ALA A 308 14.67 1.58 14.09
CA ALA A 308 14.53 2.45 12.93
C ALA A 308 14.48 3.93 13.34
N VAL A 309 15.28 4.76 12.65
CA VAL A 309 15.38 6.18 12.94
C VAL A 309 15.30 7.07 11.70
N MET A 310 14.70 8.23 11.89
CA MET A 310 14.89 9.39 11.04
C MET A 310 16.14 10.14 11.51
N PHE A 311 16.84 10.80 10.59
CA PHE A 311 17.97 11.68 10.90
C PHE A 311 17.64 13.13 10.58
N VAL A 312 17.89 14.02 11.53
CA VAL A 312 17.90 15.47 11.33
C VAL A 312 19.35 15.94 11.28
N PHE A 313 19.76 16.45 10.11
CA PHE A 313 21.10 16.99 9.87
C PHE A 313 21.06 18.52 9.90
N GLN A 314 21.95 19.14 10.65
CA GLN A 314 22.07 20.59 10.81
C GLN A 314 23.54 21.01 10.91
N GLY A 315 23.80 22.32 10.84
CA GLY A 315 25.11 22.92 11.09
C GLY A 315 25.76 23.48 9.82
N PRO A 316 26.91 24.17 9.97
CA PRO A 316 27.53 24.91 8.86
C PRO A 316 27.81 24.07 7.62
N LEU A 317 28.22 22.81 7.80
CA LEU A 317 28.46 21.89 6.69
C LEU A 317 27.17 21.63 5.90
N ILE A 318 26.06 21.44 6.60
CA ILE A 318 24.75 21.16 6.00
C ILE A 318 24.21 22.41 5.29
N ASP A 319 24.41 23.58 5.89
CA ASP A 319 24.04 24.86 5.26
C ASP A 319 24.80 25.05 3.93
N GLU A 320 26.07 24.67 3.87
CA GLU A 320 26.90 24.74 2.66
C GLU A 320 26.47 23.73 1.59
N ILE A 321 26.37 22.44 1.93
CA ILE A 321 26.18 21.37 0.94
C ILE A 321 24.71 21.10 0.57
N ALA A 322 23.77 21.57 1.39
CA ALA A 322 22.34 21.35 1.20
C ALA A 322 21.48 22.63 1.29
N GLY A 323 22.07 23.80 1.55
CA GLY A 323 21.33 25.06 1.63
C GLY A 323 20.45 25.20 2.87
N GLY A 324 20.69 24.37 3.90
CA GLY A 324 19.97 24.36 5.17
C GLY A 324 19.71 22.96 5.71
N PRO A 325 19.01 22.84 6.85
CA PRO A 325 18.73 21.57 7.54
C PRO A 325 18.07 20.50 6.67
N VAL A 326 18.47 19.24 6.85
CA VAL A 326 17.94 18.10 6.09
C VAL A 326 17.27 17.08 7.02
N LEU A 327 16.12 16.56 6.61
CA LEU A 327 15.45 15.43 7.26
C LEU A 327 15.51 14.20 6.36
N CYS A 328 16.06 13.09 6.87
CA CYS A 328 15.97 11.78 6.22
C CYS A 328 15.04 10.89 7.05
N THR A 329 13.92 10.47 6.47
CA THR A 329 12.92 9.66 7.18
C THR A 329 13.35 8.20 7.36
N GLY A 330 14.22 7.67 6.49
CA GLY A 330 14.37 6.22 6.37
C GLY A 330 13.01 5.58 6.05
N ASP A 331 12.84 4.31 6.37
CA ASP A 331 11.50 3.70 6.36
C ASP A 331 10.75 4.11 7.63
N PHE A 332 9.51 4.61 7.50
CA PHE A 332 8.78 5.21 8.62
C PHE A 332 7.26 5.02 8.55
N ARG A 333 6.59 5.10 9.72
CA ARG A 333 5.13 5.13 9.81
C ARG A 333 4.61 6.33 10.61
N ALA A 334 3.99 7.29 9.92
CA ALA A 334 3.39 8.50 10.49
C ALA A 334 1.97 8.29 11.05
N GLU A 335 1.76 7.22 11.81
CA GLU A 335 0.48 6.95 12.47
C GLU A 335 0.11 8.10 13.44
N ALA A 336 -1.17 8.45 13.53
CA ALA A 336 -1.60 9.63 14.30
C ALA A 336 -1.14 9.61 15.78
N SER A 337 -1.13 8.42 16.42
CA SER A 337 -0.68 8.26 17.79
C SER A 337 0.81 8.60 17.96
N TYR A 338 1.64 8.26 16.96
CA TYR A 338 3.06 8.58 16.87
C TYR A 338 3.29 10.06 16.58
N MET A 339 2.48 10.67 15.70
CA MET A 339 2.62 12.08 15.32
C MET A 339 2.46 13.04 16.50
N ARG A 340 1.69 12.68 17.53
CA ARG A 340 1.54 13.47 18.76
C ARG A 340 2.86 13.81 19.46
N GLN A 341 3.92 13.02 19.27
CA GLN A 341 5.20 13.34 19.90
C GLN A 341 5.84 14.62 19.36
N PHE A 342 5.58 14.99 18.10
CA PHE A 342 6.03 16.25 17.50
C PHE A 342 5.22 17.47 18.00
N GLU A 343 4.14 17.23 18.73
CA GLU A 343 3.37 18.27 19.42
C GLU A 343 3.84 18.46 20.86
N ASN A 344 4.46 17.43 21.45
CA ASN A 344 5.00 17.45 22.80
C ASN A 344 6.30 18.29 22.89
N GLU A 345 6.56 18.88 24.07
CA GLU A 345 7.74 19.75 24.32
C GLU A 345 9.09 19.11 23.99
N LYS A 346 9.20 17.77 23.99
CA LYS A 346 10.47 17.06 23.74
C LYS A 346 10.87 17.06 22.26
N LEU A 347 9.93 17.01 21.34
CA LEU A 347 10.19 16.91 19.88
C LEU A 347 9.50 17.99 19.06
N SER A 348 8.88 18.97 19.72
CA SER A 348 8.30 20.15 19.06
C SER A 348 9.32 20.92 18.23
N TRP A 349 10.59 20.95 18.63
CA TRP A 349 11.65 21.62 17.86
C TRP A 349 11.81 21.05 16.45
N VAL A 350 11.51 19.76 16.22
CA VAL A 350 11.69 19.10 14.92
C VAL A 350 10.75 19.70 13.87
N LYS A 351 9.50 20.04 14.26
CA LYS A 351 8.51 20.66 13.34
C LYS A 351 8.73 22.16 13.13
N ASP A 352 9.53 22.80 13.97
CA ASP A 352 9.80 24.24 13.93
C ASP A 352 10.99 24.57 13.01
N ILE A 353 11.76 23.56 12.60
CA ILE A 353 12.84 23.69 11.62
C ILE A 353 12.27 23.99 10.22
N ASP A 354 12.90 24.93 9.53
CA ASP A 354 12.72 25.19 8.11
C ASP A 354 13.70 24.33 7.29
N TYR A 355 13.25 23.17 6.84
CA TYR A 355 14.10 22.20 6.16
C TYR A 355 14.42 22.67 4.73
N SER A 356 15.66 22.55 4.31
CA SER A 356 16.00 22.67 2.90
C SER A 356 15.49 21.45 2.13
N ARG A 357 15.69 20.24 2.68
CA ARG A 357 15.39 18.97 2.01
C ARG A 357 14.75 17.95 2.95
N ILE A 358 13.79 17.20 2.44
CA ILE A 358 13.25 15.99 3.07
C ILE A 358 13.48 14.80 2.15
N TYR A 359 14.23 13.80 2.60
CA TYR A 359 14.29 12.48 1.97
C TYR A 359 13.19 11.60 2.57
N LEU A 360 12.21 11.23 1.74
CA LEU A 360 10.90 10.73 2.16
C LEU A 360 10.66 9.29 1.73
N ASP A 361 10.38 8.40 2.68
CA ASP A 361 9.82 7.09 2.36
C ASP A 361 8.39 7.23 1.79
N ASN A 362 8.30 6.90 0.50
CA ASN A 362 7.08 6.96 -0.28
C ASN A 362 6.55 5.56 -0.65
N THR A 363 6.89 4.53 0.14
CA THR A 363 6.60 3.12 -0.16
C THR A 363 5.16 2.86 -0.60
N TYR A 364 4.18 3.51 0.06
CA TYR A 364 2.76 3.37 -0.26
C TYR A 364 2.08 4.68 -0.64
N PHE A 365 2.83 5.66 -1.16
CA PHE A 365 2.23 6.93 -1.57
C PHE A 365 1.27 6.77 -2.77
N SER A 366 1.55 5.82 -3.65
CA SER A 366 0.70 5.49 -4.81
C SER A 366 -0.55 4.68 -4.46
N VAL A 367 -0.66 4.23 -3.21
CA VAL A 367 -1.79 3.43 -2.72
C VAL A 367 -2.75 4.37 -2.00
N ASP A 368 -3.85 4.71 -2.67
CA ASP A 368 -4.88 5.59 -2.11
C ASP A 368 -5.92 4.81 -1.29
N VAL A 369 -5.44 4.08 -0.27
CA VAL A 369 -6.28 3.36 0.69
C VAL A 369 -5.83 3.73 2.10
N ALA A 370 -6.79 4.08 2.95
CA ALA A 370 -6.52 4.34 4.36
C ALA A 370 -6.04 3.06 5.04
N PHE A 371 -4.95 3.17 5.80
CA PHE A 371 -4.41 2.02 6.53
C PHE A 371 -5.12 1.83 7.86
N THR A 372 -5.30 0.57 8.24
CA THR A 372 -5.75 0.19 9.57
C THR A 372 -4.67 0.56 10.59
N SER A 373 -5.06 1.11 11.74
CA SER A 373 -4.11 1.39 12.83
C SER A 373 -3.47 0.08 13.31
N ARG A 374 -2.22 0.13 13.78
CA ARG A 374 -1.54 -1.08 14.27
C ARG A 374 -2.29 -1.69 15.45
N GLU A 375 -2.89 -0.87 16.29
CA GLU A 375 -3.72 -1.32 17.41
C GLU A 375 -4.94 -2.14 16.97
N ILE A 376 -5.69 -1.66 15.96
CA ILE A 376 -6.83 -2.41 15.43
C ILE A 376 -6.34 -3.69 14.75
N SER A 377 -5.24 -3.61 14.00
CA SER A 377 -4.61 -4.76 13.33
C SER A 377 -4.20 -5.85 14.33
N GLU A 378 -3.61 -5.45 15.46
CA GLU A 378 -3.27 -6.33 16.57
C GLU A 378 -4.50 -7.00 17.17
N GLN A 379 -5.60 -6.25 17.34
CA GLN A 379 -6.86 -6.80 17.84
C GLN A 379 -7.48 -7.81 16.86
N LEU A 380 -7.44 -7.53 15.55
CA LEU A 380 -7.91 -8.45 14.52
C LEU A 380 -7.10 -9.74 14.53
N LEU A 381 -5.77 -9.65 14.63
CA LEU A 381 -4.90 -10.83 14.77
C LEU A 381 -5.25 -11.64 16.02
N GLN A 382 -5.46 -10.98 17.15
CA GLN A 382 -5.83 -11.65 18.40
C GLN A 382 -7.17 -12.37 18.29
N ASN A 383 -8.20 -11.71 17.75
CA ASN A 383 -9.53 -12.30 17.58
C ASN A 383 -9.45 -13.53 16.69
N GLU A 384 -8.78 -13.42 15.54
CA GLU A 384 -8.63 -14.53 14.62
C GLU A 384 -7.92 -15.72 15.28
N ILE A 385 -6.83 -15.47 16.01
CA ILE A 385 -6.12 -16.55 16.73
C ILE A 385 -7.01 -17.17 17.80
N MET A 386 -7.82 -16.40 18.51
CA MET A 386 -8.72 -16.90 19.55
C MET A 386 -9.91 -17.70 18.98
N ASP A 387 -10.35 -17.40 17.77
CA ASP A 387 -11.42 -18.12 17.07
C ASP A 387 -11.00 -19.53 16.62
N HIS A 388 -9.69 -19.83 16.64
CA HIS A 388 -9.13 -21.15 16.31
C HIS A 388 -8.37 -21.80 17.48
N PRO A 389 -9.06 -22.16 18.60
CA PRO A 389 -8.44 -22.64 19.84
C PRO A 389 -7.68 -23.96 19.68
N ASP A 390 -8.07 -24.78 18.71
CA ASP A 390 -7.61 -26.16 18.54
C ASP A 390 -6.83 -26.36 17.23
N THR A 391 -6.46 -25.29 16.52
CA THR A 391 -5.81 -25.35 15.18
C THR A 391 -4.40 -24.74 15.23
N ASP A 392 -3.45 -25.34 14.52
CA ASP A 392 -2.09 -24.79 14.46
C ASP A 392 -2.06 -23.54 13.59
N ILE A 393 -1.32 -22.52 14.01
CA ILE A 393 -1.27 -21.21 13.36
C ILE A 393 0.16 -20.86 12.97
N VAL A 394 0.34 -20.41 11.73
CA VAL A 394 1.60 -19.99 11.15
C VAL A 394 1.55 -18.51 10.79
N LEU A 395 2.58 -17.76 11.19
CA LEU A 395 2.77 -16.34 10.88
C LEU A 395 4.03 -16.17 10.01
N PRO A 396 3.92 -16.05 8.67
CA PRO A 396 5.07 -15.83 7.80
C PRO A 396 5.59 -14.38 7.91
N LEU A 397 6.74 -14.19 8.57
CA LEU A 397 7.32 -12.86 8.83
C LEU A 397 8.79 -12.76 8.43
N HIS A 398 9.24 -11.53 8.17
CA HIS A 398 10.65 -11.20 7.96
C HIS A 398 11.46 -11.30 9.27
N ARG A 399 12.79 -11.30 9.13
CA ARG A 399 13.72 -11.48 10.26
C ARG A 399 13.69 -10.34 11.28
N LEU A 400 13.41 -9.11 10.82
CA LEU A 400 13.29 -7.91 11.64
C LEU A 400 11.96 -7.21 11.32
N GLY A 401 11.32 -6.66 12.33
CA GLY A 401 10.00 -6.03 12.26
C GLY A 401 8.92 -6.94 12.86
N ARG A 402 7.85 -6.34 13.37
CA ARG A 402 6.69 -7.02 13.97
C ARG A 402 6.98 -7.75 15.28
N GLU A 403 8.11 -7.47 15.94
CA GLU A 403 8.44 -8.03 17.26
C GLU A 403 7.35 -7.69 18.30
N ARG A 404 6.90 -6.43 18.31
CA ARG A 404 5.88 -5.94 19.25
C ARG A 404 4.52 -6.61 19.08
N ILE A 405 4.04 -6.81 17.85
CA ILE A 405 2.75 -7.49 17.61
C ILE A 405 2.81 -8.97 18.04
N ILE A 406 3.95 -9.65 17.84
CA ILE A 406 4.15 -11.02 18.31
C ILE A 406 4.13 -11.08 19.85
N GLU A 407 4.85 -10.17 20.51
CA GLU A 407 4.92 -10.12 21.97
C GLU A 407 3.57 -9.75 22.60
N ASN A 408 2.89 -8.73 22.06
CA ASN A 408 1.55 -8.32 22.49
C ASN A 408 0.55 -9.47 22.32
N LEU A 409 0.61 -10.20 21.20
CA LEU A 409 -0.22 -11.37 20.97
C LEU A 409 0.02 -12.42 22.06
N SER A 410 1.27 -12.84 22.26
CA SER A 410 1.65 -13.85 23.25
C SER A 410 1.23 -13.46 24.67
N SER A 411 1.46 -12.20 25.05
CA SER A 411 1.07 -11.67 26.35
C SER A 411 -0.44 -11.66 26.56
N LYS A 412 -1.24 -11.33 25.53
CA LYS A 412 -2.70 -11.19 25.67
C LYS A 412 -3.45 -12.51 25.67
N ILE A 413 -3.01 -13.47 24.84
CA ILE A 413 -3.63 -14.81 24.82
C ILE A 413 -3.04 -15.72 25.90
N PHE A 414 -1.95 -15.30 26.53
CA PHE A 414 -1.22 -16.06 27.55
C PHE A 414 -0.72 -17.43 27.04
N GLU A 415 -0.26 -17.47 25.78
CA GLU A 415 0.35 -18.64 25.14
C GLU A 415 1.67 -18.23 24.47
N PRO A 416 2.67 -19.13 24.44
CA PRO A 416 3.94 -18.84 23.76
C PRO A 416 3.77 -18.82 22.23
N VAL A 417 4.39 -17.83 21.59
CA VAL A 417 4.53 -17.78 20.13
C VAL A 417 5.95 -18.19 19.74
N PHE A 418 6.08 -19.34 19.07
CA PHE A 418 7.38 -19.89 18.71
C PHE A 418 7.97 -19.17 17.50
N VAL A 419 9.16 -18.59 17.62
CA VAL A 419 9.84 -17.88 16.53
C VAL A 419 11.06 -18.66 16.05
N TYR A 420 11.38 -18.56 14.75
CA TYR A 420 12.57 -19.21 14.18
C TYR A 420 13.89 -18.60 14.72
N PRO A 421 15.01 -19.35 14.71
CA PRO A 421 16.23 -18.99 15.46
C PRO A 421 16.78 -17.59 15.19
N GLU A 422 16.85 -17.16 13.91
CA GLU A 422 17.42 -15.85 13.59
C GLU A 422 16.55 -14.71 14.12
N LYS A 423 15.21 -14.81 14.01
CA LYS A 423 14.29 -13.82 14.57
C LYS A 423 14.34 -13.84 16.10
N LEU A 424 14.45 -15.02 16.71
CA LEU A 424 14.60 -15.16 18.16
C LEU A 424 15.87 -14.45 18.67
N ALA A 425 17.00 -14.63 17.99
CA ALA A 425 18.27 -14.01 18.36
C ALA A 425 18.18 -12.47 18.27
N ILE A 426 17.62 -11.95 17.17
CA ILE A 426 17.39 -10.52 16.97
C ILE A 426 16.43 -9.96 18.04
N GLY A 427 15.29 -10.61 18.25
CA GLY A 427 14.30 -10.17 19.23
C GLY A 427 14.85 -10.15 20.65
N LYS A 428 15.56 -11.20 21.08
CA LYS A 428 16.22 -11.23 22.40
C LYS A 428 17.25 -10.12 22.56
N ALA A 429 18.07 -9.86 21.54
CA ALA A 429 19.05 -8.77 21.57
C ALA A 429 18.39 -7.38 21.68
N LEU A 430 17.17 -7.24 21.17
CA LEU A 430 16.34 -6.03 21.28
C LEU A 430 15.47 -5.99 22.54
N GLY A 431 15.49 -7.03 23.38
CA GLY A 431 14.69 -7.11 24.60
C GLY A 431 13.24 -7.53 24.38
N PHE A 432 12.95 -8.29 23.32
CA PHE A 432 11.65 -8.92 23.03
C PHE A 432 11.68 -10.44 23.25
N PHE A 433 10.50 -11.06 23.20
CA PHE A 433 10.30 -12.51 23.25
C PHE A 433 10.68 -13.12 24.60
N TYR A 434 10.30 -12.46 25.69
CA TYR A 434 10.22 -13.13 26.98
C TYR A 434 9.21 -14.29 26.88
N GLU A 435 9.48 -15.38 27.59
CA GLU A 435 8.58 -16.52 27.61
C GLU A 435 7.32 -16.15 28.41
N TYR A 436 6.20 -15.95 27.71
CA TYR A 436 4.90 -15.67 28.30
C TYR A 436 3.99 -16.89 28.15
N GLY A 437 3.21 -17.13 29.21
CA GLY A 437 2.08 -18.05 29.14
C GLY A 437 2.40 -19.53 29.33
N ILE A 438 1.39 -20.36 29.12
CA ILE A 438 1.48 -21.83 29.20
C ILE A 438 1.25 -22.39 27.80
N PRO A 439 2.11 -23.30 27.30
CA PRO A 439 1.89 -23.94 26.01
C PRO A 439 0.50 -24.59 25.94
N ASN A 440 -0.28 -24.20 24.92
CA ASN A 440 -1.55 -24.83 24.64
C ASN A 440 -1.31 -26.28 24.17
N GLN A 441 -1.95 -27.24 24.84
CA GLN A 441 -1.76 -28.67 24.53
C GLN A 441 -2.37 -29.07 23.19
N LYS A 442 -3.32 -28.27 22.69
CA LYS A 442 -4.08 -28.57 21.49
C LYS A 442 -3.54 -27.88 20.27
N ARG A 443 -2.82 -26.75 20.37
CA ARG A 443 -2.31 -25.99 19.21
C ARG A 443 -0.91 -25.43 19.40
N LYS A 444 -0.27 -25.12 18.28
CA LYS A 444 0.98 -24.36 18.23
C LYS A 444 0.83 -23.09 17.39
N ILE A 445 1.31 -21.96 17.91
CA ILE A 445 1.43 -20.70 17.17
C ILE A 445 2.91 -20.49 16.84
N GLN A 446 3.25 -20.42 15.55
CA GLN A 446 4.63 -20.31 15.12
C GLN A 446 4.86 -19.23 14.05
N VAL A 447 5.89 -18.42 14.24
CA VAL A 447 6.42 -17.50 13.24
C VAL A 447 7.46 -18.24 12.40
N VAL A 448 7.29 -18.17 11.09
CA VAL A 448 8.19 -18.80 10.10
C VAL A 448 8.80 -17.75 9.20
N LYS A 449 9.90 -18.11 8.52
CA LYS A 449 10.52 -17.23 7.52
C LYS A 449 9.57 -17.02 6.36
N ARG A 450 9.17 -15.77 6.09
CA ARG A 450 8.31 -15.44 4.94
C ARG A 450 8.88 -15.97 3.62
N ASN A 451 10.18 -15.82 3.42
CA ASN A 451 10.86 -16.32 2.23
C ASN A 451 11.27 -17.78 2.42
N GLY A 452 10.78 -18.66 1.55
CA GLY A 452 11.21 -20.07 1.47
C GLY A 452 10.43 -21.04 2.36
N TRP A 453 9.52 -20.57 3.21
CA TRP A 453 8.58 -21.46 3.88
C TRP A 453 7.49 -21.93 2.91
N LYS A 454 7.13 -23.22 3.00
CA LYS A 454 6.08 -23.84 2.20
C LYS A 454 5.16 -24.62 3.13
N MET A 455 3.87 -24.65 2.79
CA MET A 455 2.93 -25.54 3.48
C MET A 455 3.36 -26.99 3.30
N PRO A 456 3.33 -27.82 4.37
CA PRO A 456 3.61 -29.24 4.24
C PRO A 456 2.53 -29.95 3.38
N ASP A 457 2.95 -30.90 2.55
CA ASP A 457 2.06 -31.62 1.62
C ASP A 457 1.04 -32.53 2.34
N ALA A 458 1.36 -32.96 3.57
CA ALA A 458 0.47 -33.70 4.45
C ALA A 458 0.68 -33.26 5.90
N THR A 459 -0.39 -32.83 6.55
CA THR A 459 -0.39 -32.52 7.99
C THR A 459 -1.44 -33.38 8.67
N GLU A 460 -1.09 -34.03 9.78
CA GLU A 460 -2.05 -34.79 10.59
C GLU A 460 -3.15 -33.90 11.19
N LYS A 461 -2.87 -32.59 11.25
CA LYS A 461 -3.72 -31.55 11.82
C LYS A 461 -3.85 -30.35 10.89
N PRO A 462 -5.01 -29.68 10.79
CA PRO A 462 -5.16 -28.46 10.00
C PRO A 462 -4.24 -27.33 10.50
N ILE A 463 -3.69 -26.57 9.55
CA ILE A 463 -2.84 -25.39 9.80
C ILE A 463 -3.48 -24.18 9.14
N ILE A 464 -3.57 -23.07 9.89
CA ILE A 464 -3.99 -21.76 9.40
C ILE A 464 -2.74 -20.90 9.20
N VAL A 465 -2.63 -20.25 8.05
CA VAL A 465 -1.62 -19.21 7.82
C VAL A 465 -2.28 -17.87 8.04
N VAL A 466 -1.68 -17.05 8.89
CA VAL A 466 -2.10 -15.66 9.08
C VAL A 466 -1.02 -14.73 8.53
N GLU A 467 -1.33 -14.03 7.45
CA GLU A 467 -0.47 -13.06 6.80
C GLU A 467 -0.73 -11.67 7.39
N VAL A 468 0.27 -11.12 8.06
CA VAL A 468 0.20 -9.79 8.70
C VAL A 468 0.80 -8.77 7.72
N THR A 469 -0.04 -8.25 6.82
CA THR A 469 0.39 -7.41 5.69
C THR A 469 -0.75 -6.54 5.18
N GLN A 470 -0.45 -5.28 4.86
CA GLN A 470 -1.42 -4.33 4.32
C GLN A 470 -1.65 -4.50 2.81
N VAL A 471 -0.64 -4.88 2.03
CA VAL A 471 -0.62 -4.65 0.56
C VAL A 471 -1.00 -5.87 -0.30
N GLU A 472 -1.00 -7.07 0.26
CA GLU A 472 -1.61 -8.25 -0.41
C GLU A 472 -3.16 -8.24 -0.35
N HIS A 473 -3.75 -7.19 0.24
CA HIS A 473 -5.15 -6.81 0.06
C HIS A 473 -5.37 -5.82 -1.11
N LEU A 474 -4.30 -5.23 -1.66
CA LEU A 474 -4.37 -4.10 -2.60
C LEU A 474 -3.99 -4.48 -4.04
N TYR A 475 -3.11 -5.46 -4.21
CA TYR A 475 -2.87 -6.09 -5.50
C TYR A 475 -3.41 -7.52 -5.42
N GLY A 476 -4.46 -7.81 -6.19
CA GLY A 476 -5.08 -9.13 -6.28
C GLY A 476 -4.13 -10.17 -6.89
N ALA A 477 -3.09 -10.54 -6.16
CA ALA A 477 -2.38 -11.78 -6.39
C ALA A 477 -3.36 -12.90 -6.00
N THR A 478 -4.14 -13.34 -6.97
CA THR A 478 -4.81 -14.63 -6.97
C THR A 478 -3.72 -15.70 -6.95
N SER A 479 -3.21 -16.05 -5.77
CA SER A 479 -2.67 -17.38 -5.58
C SER A 479 -3.87 -18.30 -5.34
N GLU A 480 -4.30 -18.98 -6.40
CA GLU A 480 -5.19 -20.12 -6.35
C GLU A 480 -4.52 -21.27 -5.57
N SER A 481 -4.47 -21.18 -4.24
CA SER A 481 -4.39 -22.33 -3.32
C SER A 481 -4.36 -21.89 -1.86
N ASN A 482 -5.33 -22.39 -1.08
CA ASN A 482 -5.38 -22.59 0.37
C ASN A 482 -5.49 -21.36 1.30
N SER A 483 -6.67 -21.15 1.89
CA SER A 483 -6.96 -20.83 3.30
C SER A 483 -6.05 -19.87 4.11
N ASN A 484 -5.38 -18.90 3.49
CA ASN A 484 -4.59 -17.90 4.22
C ASN A 484 -5.50 -16.76 4.70
N ILE A 485 -5.44 -16.48 6.00
CA ILE A 485 -6.14 -15.36 6.63
C ILE A 485 -5.23 -14.14 6.57
N LYS A 486 -5.76 -13.00 6.16
CA LYS A 486 -4.96 -11.78 6.00
C LYS A 486 -5.40 -10.75 7.03
N ILE A 487 -4.42 -10.22 7.76
CA ILE A 487 -4.60 -9.16 8.75
C ILE A 487 -3.91 -7.91 8.21
N PRO A 488 -4.66 -6.81 7.96
CA PRO A 488 -4.08 -5.59 7.43
C PRO A 488 -3.13 -5.01 8.49
N TYR A 489 -1.84 -4.94 8.19
CA TYR A 489 -0.84 -4.34 9.07
C TYR A 489 0.31 -3.79 8.22
N SER A 490 0.74 -2.57 8.54
CA SER A 490 1.86 -1.91 7.85
C SER A 490 2.87 -1.38 8.86
N ASP A 491 4.15 -1.40 8.51
CA ASP A 491 5.18 -0.61 9.20
C ASP A 491 5.61 0.61 8.37
N HIS A 492 4.94 0.89 7.25
CA HIS A 492 5.11 2.11 6.46
C HIS A 492 3.84 2.95 6.46
N SER A 493 4.00 4.25 6.25
CA SER A 493 2.94 5.22 6.13
C SER A 493 2.05 4.98 4.90
N SER A 494 0.74 5.11 5.07
CA SER A 494 -0.23 5.30 3.98
C SER A 494 -0.05 6.67 3.32
N ARG A 495 -0.64 6.85 2.12
CA ARG A 495 -0.71 8.16 1.46
C ARG A 495 -1.25 9.26 2.38
N GLU A 496 -2.35 8.99 3.11
CA GLU A 496 -2.96 9.93 4.06
C GLU A 496 -2.00 10.31 5.19
N GLU A 497 -1.31 9.32 5.79
CA GLU A 497 -0.32 9.56 6.85
C GLU A 497 0.88 10.36 6.35
N ILE A 498 1.38 10.10 5.12
CA ILE A 498 2.47 10.88 4.50
C ILE A 498 2.05 12.33 4.28
N LEU A 499 0.87 12.58 3.72
CA LEU A 499 0.39 13.94 3.47
C LEU A 499 0.20 14.72 4.78
N LYS A 500 -0.35 14.06 5.81
CA LYS A 500 -0.45 14.66 7.14
C LYS A 500 0.93 14.96 7.70
N PHE A 501 1.89 14.03 7.60
CA PHE A 501 3.27 14.26 8.04
C PHE A 501 3.89 15.48 7.38
N LEU A 502 3.85 15.58 6.05
CA LEU A 502 4.41 16.71 5.31
C LEU A 502 3.77 18.05 5.73
N LYS A 503 2.47 18.05 6.03
CA LYS A 503 1.75 19.23 6.55
C LYS A 503 2.25 19.72 7.91
N TYR A 504 3.01 18.92 8.67
CA TYR A 504 3.62 19.39 9.92
C TYR A 504 4.89 20.21 9.69
N PHE A 505 5.58 20.03 8.56
CA PHE A 505 6.91 20.58 8.34
C PHE A 505 6.93 21.73 7.35
N LYS A 506 7.88 22.63 7.54
CA LYS A 506 8.30 23.61 6.54
C LYS A 506 9.46 23.01 5.77
N PHE A 507 9.38 22.98 4.45
CA PHE A 507 10.46 22.48 3.62
C PHE A 507 10.48 23.16 2.25
N LYS A 508 11.66 23.14 1.62
CA LYS A 508 11.85 23.64 0.25
C LYS A 508 11.84 22.51 -0.77
N GLU A 509 12.48 21.38 -0.47
CA GLU A 509 12.66 20.24 -1.38
C GLU A 509 12.23 18.88 -0.77
N ILE A 510 11.69 17.98 -1.61
CA ILE A 510 11.37 16.58 -1.29
C ILE A 510 12.10 15.64 -2.26
N TYR A 511 12.68 14.58 -1.71
CA TYR A 511 13.32 13.49 -2.45
C TYR A 511 12.68 12.16 -2.05
N PRO A 512 11.74 11.59 -2.83
CA PRO A 512 11.13 10.30 -2.52
C PRO A 512 12.15 9.16 -2.69
N THR A 513 12.31 8.28 -1.70
CA THR A 513 13.45 7.35 -1.59
C THR A 513 13.12 5.89 -1.91
N SER A 514 11.85 5.50 -1.85
CA SER A 514 11.47 4.07 -1.77
C SER A 514 10.88 3.52 -3.08
N LYS A 515 9.99 4.28 -3.74
CA LYS A 515 9.30 3.86 -4.96
C LYS A 515 9.36 4.94 -6.04
N SER A 516 9.31 4.53 -7.31
CA SER A 516 9.12 5.47 -8.41
C SER A 516 7.78 6.18 -8.26
N TYR A 517 7.71 7.43 -8.72
CA TYR A 517 6.55 8.29 -8.51
C TYR A 517 6.27 9.13 -9.77
N SER A 518 5.00 9.39 -10.02
CA SER A 518 4.54 10.26 -11.10
C SER A 518 4.73 11.74 -10.76
N LYS A 519 4.72 12.57 -11.80
CA LYS A 519 4.71 14.03 -11.64
C LYS A 519 3.53 14.51 -10.77
N ALA A 520 2.34 13.92 -10.94
CA ALA A 520 1.16 14.26 -10.15
C ALA A 520 1.33 13.90 -8.65
N GLU A 521 1.87 12.72 -8.36
CA GLU A 521 2.18 12.33 -6.98
C GLU A 521 3.22 13.27 -6.34
N PHE A 522 4.24 13.65 -7.11
CA PHE A 522 5.25 14.60 -6.66
C PHE A 522 4.65 15.97 -6.33
N LYS A 523 3.81 16.52 -7.22
CA LYS A 523 3.05 17.76 -6.97
C LYS A 523 2.23 17.66 -5.69
N THR A 524 1.53 16.53 -5.49
CA THR A 524 0.71 16.30 -4.29
C THR A 524 1.55 16.33 -3.00
N MET A 525 2.73 15.69 -3.01
CA MET A 525 3.65 15.72 -1.86
C MET A 525 4.15 17.14 -1.57
N MET A 526 4.56 17.87 -2.60
CA MET A 526 5.05 19.26 -2.47
C MET A 526 3.98 20.20 -1.92
N GLN A 527 2.74 20.11 -2.43
CA GLN A 527 1.61 20.94 -2.02
C GLN A 527 1.19 20.71 -0.56
N ALA A 528 1.50 19.56 0.02
CA ALA A 528 1.16 19.27 1.40
C ALA A 528 1.99 20.09 2.42
N GLY A 529 3.15 20.62 2.02
CA GLY A 529 4.06 21.35 2.92
C GLY A 529 3.52 22.69 3.40
N LYS A 530 3.92 23.12 4.62
CA LYS A 530 3.47 24.40 5.22
C LYS A 530 3.90 25.65 4.44
N THR A 531 5.00 25.54 3.70
CA THR A 531 5.65 26.65 2.99
C THR A 531 5.66 26.43 1.47
N PHE A 532 4.67 25.68 0.96
CA PHE A 532 4.53 25.46 -0.47
C PHE A 532 4.54 26.77 -1.26
N THR A 533 5.35 26.82 -2.31
CA THR A 533 5.32 27.87 -3.34
C THR A 533 5.41 27.21 -4.71
N GLU A 534 4.72 27.78 -5.71
CA GLU A 534 4.84 27.32 -7.11
C GLU A 534 6.29 27.40 -7.61
N GLU A 535 7.04 28.42 -7.19
CA GLU A 535 8.46 28.57 -7.54
C GLU A 535 9.30 27.38 -7.04
N ASN A 536 9.07 26.89 -5.81
CA ASN A 536 9.78 25.72 -5.29
C ASN A 536 9.40 24.44 -6.03
N LEU A 537 8.14 24.32 -6.46
CA LEU A 537 7.65 23.18 -7.23
C LEU A 537 8.28 23.16 -8.62
N GLU A 538 8.26 24.28 -9.34
CA GLU A 538 8.86 24.41 -10.68
C GLU A 538 10.35 24.05 -10.67
N LYS A 539 11.12 24.64 -9.73
CA LYS A 539 12.56 24.33 -9.58
C LYS A 539 12.82 22.84 -9.35
N GLN A 540 12.00 22.17 -8.54
CA GLN A 540 12.19 20.74 -8.30
C GLN A 540 11.74 19.86 -9.46
N LEU A 541 10.68 20.25 -10.17
CA LEU A 541 10.27 19.53 -11.37
C LEU A 541 11.37 19.53 -12.44
N GLU A 542 12.23 20.55 -12.46
CA GLU A 542 13.44 20.59 -13.30
C GLU A 542 14.58 19.71 -12.78
N LEU A 543 14.73 19.57 -11.45
CA LEU A 543 15.75 18.73 -10.83
C LEU A 543 15.47 17.22 -11.00
N HIS A 544 14.20 16.83 -10.98
CA HIS A 544 13.80 15.44 -11.14
C HIS A 544 13.61 15.08 -12.60
N THR A 545 14.36 14.10 -13.09
CA THR A 545 14.16 13.57 -14.44
C THR A 545 12.91 12.69 -14.49
N PHE A 546 11.83 13.23 -15.04
CA PHE A 546 10.63 12.46 -15.33
C PHE A 546 10.69 11.90 -16.76
N LEU A 547 10.67 10.58 -16.88
CA LEU A 547 10.66 9.88 -18.16
C LEU A 547 9.24 9.41 -18.47
N GLU A 548 8.87 9.38 -19.75
CA GLU A 548 7.62 8.72 -20.14
C GLU A 548 7.68 7.25 -19.76
N LYS A 549 6.68 6.79 -19.00
CA LYS A 549 6.41 5.40 -18.75
C LYS A 549 6.11 4.77 -20.10
N CYS A 550 7.11 4.11 -20.70
CA CYS A 550 6.85 3.18 -21.79
C CYS A 550 5.68 2.29 -21.34
N PRO A 551 4.66 2.09 -22.19
CA PRO A 551 3.62 1.14 -21.85
C PRO A 551 4.35 -0.17 -21.53
N GLU A 552 4.26 -0.60 -20.27
CA GLU A 552 4.62 -1.96 -19.91
C GLU A 552 3.85 -2.81 -20.92
N LYS A 553 4.59 -3.51 -21.80
CA LYS A 553 4.01 -4.64 -22.51
C LYS A 553 3.39 -5.47 -21.39
N SER A 554 2.07 -5.58 -21.39
CA SER A 554 1.41 -6.53 -20.50
C SER A 554 2.11 -7.88 -20.71
N PRO A 555 2.12 -8.77 -19.71
CA PRO A 555 2.53 -10.15 -19.92
C PRO A 555 1.46 -10.89 -20.74
N ILE A 556 1.09 -10.36 -21.92
CA ILE A 556 0.56 -11.14 -23.01
C ILE A 556 1.81 -11.77 -23.63
N ALA A 557 1.96 -13.08 -23.42
CA ALA A 557 2.96 -13.87 -24.10
C ALA A 557 3.00 -13.47 -25.58
N GLU A 558 4.18 -13.10 -26.09
CA GLU A 558 4.36 -12.95 -27.53
C GLU A 558 3.86 -14.23 -28.22
N PRO A 559 3.13 -14.13 -29.35
CA PRO A 559 2.62 -15.30 -30.03
C PRO A 559 3.77 -16.24 -30.34
N ARG A 560 3.73 -17.44 -29.74
CA ARG A 560 4.71 -18.50 -30.00
C ARG A 560 4.76 -18.75 -31.51
N ILE A 561 5.93 -18.56 -32.11
CA ILE A 561 6.11 -18.81 -33.54
C ILE A 561 6.09 -20.34 -33.73
N PRO A 562 5.16 -20.90 -34.54
CA PRO A 562 5.11 -22.33 -34.78
C PRO A 562 6.46 -22.84 -35.31
N GLY A 563 7.06 -23.80 -34.58
CA GLY A 563 8.35 -24.40 -34.95
C GLY A 563 9.60 -23.85 -34.26
N ARG A 564 9.49 -22.82 -33.39
CA ARG A 564 10.60 -22.39 -32.50
C ARG A 564 10.49 -23.05 -31.11
N VAL A 565 11.62 -23.52 -30.58
CA VAL A 565 11.73 -24.12 -29.26
C VAL A 565 12.23 -23.08 -28.26
N TYR A 566 11.48 -22.85 -27.19
CA TYR A 566 11.78 -21.87 -26.14
C TYR A 566 12.37 -22.56 -24.91
N ARG A 567 13.12 -21.81 -24.08
CA ARG A 567 13.74 -22.35 -22.86
C ARG A 567 12.71 -22.96 -21.89
N SER A 568 11.52 -22.35 -21.83
CA SER A 568 10.38 -22.82 -21.04
C SER A 568 9.77 -24.13 -21.54
N ASP A 569 10.16 -24.61 -22.72
CA ASP A 569 9.71 -25.89 -23.24
C ASP A 569 10.53 -27.08 -22.68
N PHE A 570 11.53 -26.81 -21.84
CA PHE A 570 12.36 -27.82 -21.17
C PHE A 570 12.25 -27.73 -19.65
N ALA A 571 12.18 -28.87 -18.96
CA ALA A 571 12.30 -28.93 -17.51
C ALA A 571 13.69 -28.39 -17.07
N GLU A 572 13.78 -27.73 -15.91
CA GLU A 572 14.99 -27.02 -15.43
C GLU A 572 16.27 -27.88 -15.41
N SER A 573 16.14 -29.20 -15.33
CA SER A 573 17.23 -30.18 -15.30
C SER A 573 17.64 -30.72 -16.68
N GLN A 574 16.92 -30.38 -17.75
CA GLN A 574 17.13 -30.89 -19.12
C GLN A 574 17.39 -29.77 -20.14
N CYS A 575 17.49 -28.52 -19.70
CA CYS A 575 17.72 -27.39 -20.58
C CYS A 575 19.17 -27.39 -21.11
N PRO A 576 19.41 -27.47 -22.44
CA PRO A 576 20.77 -27.54 -23.01
C PRO A 576 21.54 -26.20 -22.94
N PHE A 577 20.95 -25.14 -22.36
CA PHE A 577 21.53 -23.80 -22.26
C PHE A 577 22.10 -23.52 -20.86
N PRO A 578 23.37 -23.06 -20.71
CA PRO A 578 23.97 -22.75 -19.42
C PRO A 578 23.19 -21.69 -18.61
N ARG A 579 23.22 -21.77 -17.27
CA ARG A 579 22.69 -20.72 -16.39
C ARG A 579 23.67 -19.53 -16.38
N GLY A 580 23.18 -18.30 -16.61
CA GLY A 580 23.96 -17.06 -16.48
C GLY A 580 24.16 -16.20 -17.74
N VAL A 581 23.59 -16.56 -18.89
CA VAL A 581 23.64 -15.71 -20.10
C VAL A 581 22.38 -14.85 -20.17
N VAL A 582 22.54 -13.54 -19.95
CA VAL A 582 21.52 -12.51 -20.17
C VAL A 582 21.66 -11.99 -21.60
N TRP A 583 20.55 -11.94 -22.34
CA TRP A 583 20.49 -11.28 -23.65
C TRP A 583 20.04 -9.83 -23.46
N GLN A 584 20.67 -8.93 -24.21
CA GLN A 584 20.36 -7.50 -24.24
C GLN A 584 18.91 -7.27 -24.66
N ASP A 585 18.22 -6.40 -23.93
CA ASP A 585 17.21 -5.51 -24.51
C ASP A 585 17.93 -4.17 -24.76
N GLU A 586 17.73 -3.59 -25.94
CA GLU A 586 18.34 -2.34 -26.34
C GLU A 586 17.78 -1.21 -25.44
N HIS A 587 18.66 -0.35 -24.90
CA HIS A 587 18.42 0.75 -23.95
C HIS A 587 18.57 0.44 -22.45
N GLU A 588 19.78 0.10 -22.01
CA GLU A 588 20.40 0.75 -20.83
C GLU A 588 21.92 0.61 -20.94
N GLU A 589 22.63 1.73 -20.81
CA GLU A 589 24.10 1.80 -20.87
C GLU A 589 24.72 1.00 -19.72
N CYS A 590 25.62 0.08 -20.08
CA CYS A 590 26.53 -0.59 -19.16
C CYS A 590 27.65 0.36 -18.71
N MET A 591 28.15 0.17 -17.50
CA MET A 591 29.59 0.24 -17.19
C MET A 591 29.90 -0.98 -16.31
N THR A 592 30.34 -2.09 -16.91
CA THR A 592 31.75 -2.48 -17.15
C THR A 592 32.46 -2.96 -15.88
N GLY A 593 32.58 -4.30 -15.78
CA GLY A 593 33.79 -4.90 -15.21
C GLY A 593 34.92 -4.76 -16.21
N ASP A 594 36.16 -4.71 -15.70
CA ASP A 594 37.38 -4.36 -16.42
C ASP A 594 37.55 -5.06 -17.78
N LEU A 595 37.85 -4.26 -18.81
CA LEU A 595 38.01 -4.65 -20.21
C LEU A 595 39.43 -5.14 -20.57
N ASP A 596 40.19 -5.68 -19.62
CA ASP A 596 41.60 -6.05 -19.83
C ASP A 596 41.88 -7.57 -19.86
N GLU A 597 40.87 -8.46 -19.86
CA GLU A 597 41.09 -9.92 -19.90
C GLU A 597 40.96 -10.59 -21.28
N TRP A 598 40.92 -9.82 -22.37
CA TRP A 598 40.88 -10.36 -23.74
C TRP A 598 42.02 -9.79 -24.58
N GLU A 599 43.16 -10.48 -24.65
CA GLU A 599 44.29 -10.10 -25.53
C GLU A 599 43.90 -10.00 -27.02
N GLU A 600 42.75 -10.56 -27.44
CA GLU A 600 42.27 -10.63 -28.83
C GLU A 600 40.97 -9.83 -29.12
N GLY A 601 40.45 -9.06 -28.16
CA GLY A 601 39.21 -8.28 -28.32
C GLY A 601 37.89 -9.09 -28.31
N PRO A 602 36.72 -8.42 -28.36
CA PRO A 602 35.41 -9.05 -28.20
C PRO A 602 35.04 -9.94 -29.40
N PRO A 603 34.43 -11.13 -29.17
CA PRO A 603 34.05 -12.04 -30.24
C PRO A 603 32.97 -11.42 -31.14
N GLN A 604 33.13 -11.51 -32.46
CA GLN A 604 32.23 -10.86 -33.43
C GLN A 604 31.03 -11.74 -33.80
N THR A 605 31.08 -13.04 -33.48
CA THR A 605 29.96 -13.96 -33.76
C THR A 605 29.69 -14.92 -32.59
N ILE A 606 28.45 -15.40 -32.51
CA ILE A 606 28.00 -16.37 -31.49
C ILE A 606 28.82 -17.66 -31.53
N HIS A 607 29.16 -18.16 -32.73
CA HIS A 607 29.98 -19.36 -32.87
C HIS A 607 31.40 -19.16 -32.34
N GLU A 608 31.94 -17.96 -32.50
CA GLU A 608 33.26 -17.57 -32.00
C GLU A 608 33.27 -17.44 -30.48
N ALA A 609 32.24 -16.84 -29.89
CA ALA A 609 32.06 -16.77 -28.44
C ALA A 609 31.92 -18.17 -27.80
N ILE A 610 31.20 -19.08 -28.45
CA ILE A 610 31.04 -20.48 -28.00
C ILE A 610 32.37 -21.25 -28.11
N ALA A 611 33.13 -21.05 -29.19
CA ALA A 611 34.44 -21.69 -29.36
C ALA A 611 35.47 -21.17 -28.33
N ARG A 612 35.48 -19.87 -28.04
CA ARG A 612 36.39 -19.24 -27.07
C ARG A 612 36.04 -19.62 -25.62
N SER A 613 34.76 -19.70 -25.26
CA SER A 613 34.34 -20.11 -23.90
C SER A 613 34.67 -21.57 -23.56
N ARG A 614 34.70 -22.47 -24.55
CA ARG A 614 35.10 -23.88 -24.35
C ARG A 614 36.58 -24.04 -23.98
N LYS A 615 37.45 -23.07 -24.30
CA LYS A 615 38.86 -23.08 -23.90
C LYS A 615 39.11 -22.60 -22.46
N LEU A 616 38.12 -21.96 -21.82
CA LEU A 616 38.24 -21.36 -20.47
C LEU A 616 37.86 -22.33 -19.32
N ILE A 617 37.52 -23.59 -19.63
CA ILE A 617 37.27 -24.60 -18.60
C ILE A 617 38.62 -25.08 -18.05
N ARG A 618 39.16 -24.35 -17.05
CA ARG A 618 40.19 -24.91 -16.19
C ARG A 618 39.54 -25.93 -15.23
N PRO A 619 40.04 -27.17 -15.14
CA PRO A 619 39.52 -28.13 -14.17
C PRO A 619 39.78 -27.60 -12.75
N ARG A 620 38.72 -27.58 -11.92
CA ARG A 620 38.86 -27.40 -10.46
C ARG A 620 39.68 -28.58 -9.92
N THR A 621 40.96 -28.35 -9.65
CA THR A 621 41.73 -29.22 -8.77
C THR A 621 41.25 -29.00 -7.34
N THR A 622 40.66 -30.04 -6.76
CA THR A 622 40.58 -30.28 -5.33
C THR A 622 41.98 -30.50 -4.79
N THR A 623 42.40 -29.76 -3.74
CA THR A 623 43.02 -30.29 -2.51
C THR A 623 43.55 -29.18 -1.58
N THR A 624 43.30 -29.43 -0.30
CA THR A 624 43.97 -29.02 0.96
C THR A 624 44.04 -27.56 1.34
#